data_AF-A0A426Y6D0-F1
#
_entry.id   AF-A0A426Y6D0-F1
#
_cell.length_a   1.000
_cell.length_b   1.000
_cell.length_c   1.000
_cell.angle_alpha   90.00
_cell.angle_beta   90.00
_cell.angle_gamma   90.00
#
_symmetry.space_group_name_H-M   'P 1'
#
loop_
_entity.id
_entity.type
_entity.pdbx_description
1 polymer ?
#
loop_
_entity_poly.entity_id
_entity_poly.type
_entity_poly.pdbx_seq_one_letter_code
_entity_poly.pdbx_strand_id
1 'polypeptide(L)'
;MRGYVTFPIIIVLTAIGYLYYTTLFVLIDGWLGLSTAAGFANAAVFTALAVVVVVTYGIAVFKDPGRVPYSFSPDIEHSESPIHEIKRKVWIPVSSLHIPVNFYRDSYAML
;
A
#
# COMPACT_ATOMS: atom_id res chain seq x y z
N MET A 1 -6.71 -22.46 1.07
CA MET A 1 -6.49 -21.07 0.60
C MET A 1 -5.49 -21.14 -0.55
N ARG A 2 -5.95 -21.04 -1.79
CA ARG A 2 -5.08 -21.12 -2.97
C ARG A 2 -4.89 -19.69 -3.47
N GLY A 3 -3.96 -18.98 -2.85
CA GLY A 3 -3.68 -17.58 -3.19
C GLY A 3 -2.96 -17.50 -4.52
N TYR A 4 -3.56 -16.81 -5.50
CA TYR A 4 -2.88 -16.48 -6.74
C TYR A 4 -1.79 -15.46 -6.42
N VAL A 5 -0.52 -15.85 -6.51
CA VAL A 5 0.59 -14.90 -6.47
C VAL A 5 0.46 -14.06 -7.74
N THR A 6 0.08 -12.79 -7.59
CA THR A 6 -0.11 -11.90 -8.72
C THR A 6 1.24 -11.47 -9.29
N PHE A 7 1.28 -11.20 -10.60
CA PHE A 7 2.49 -10.75 -11.29
C PHE A 7 3.22 -9.56 -10.61
N PRO A 8 2.50 -8.54 -10.07
CA PRO A 8 3.15 -7.46 -9.32
C PRO A 8 3.88 -7.92 -8.06
N ILE A 9 3.34 -8.92 -7.33
CA ILE A 9 3.98 -9.45 -6.11
C ILE A 9 5.31 -10.13 -6.47
N ILE A 10 5.32 -10.90 -7.55
CA ILE A 10 6.54 -11.57 -8.03
C ILE A 10 7.60 -10.53 -8.39
N ILE A 11 7.22 -9.49 -9.16
CA ILE A 11 8.16 -8.41 -9.54
C ILE A 11 8.79 -7.76 -8.30
N VAL A 12 7.98 -7.41 -7.30
CA VAL A 12 8.48 -6.76 -6.08
C VAL A 12 9.43 -7.69 -5.32
N LEU A 13 9.07 -8.97 -5.15
CA LEU A 13 9.93 -9.94 -4.47
C LEU A 13 11.25 -10.17 -5.23
N THR A 14 11.20 -10.25 -6.56
CA THR A 14 12.39 -10.33 -7.41
C THR A 14 13.26 -9.10 -7.27
N ALA A 15 12.68 -7.90 -7.26
CA ALA A 15 13.41 -6.65 -7.10
C ALA A 15 14.10 -6.57 -5.72
N ILE A 16 13.41 -6.96 -4.64
CA ILE A 16 13.99 -7.02 -3.29
C ILE A 16 15.17 -8.00 -3.27
N GLY A 17 15.01 -9.21 -3.83
CA GLY A 17 16.07 -10.20 -3.90
C GLY A 17 17.27 -9.75 -4.73
N TYR A 18 17.02 -9.10 -5.88
CA TYR A 18 18.06 -8.54 -6.74
C TYR A 18 18.86 -7.47 -5.99
N LEU A 19 18.18 -6.49 -5.39
CA LEU A 19 18.84 -5.43 -4.63
C LEU A 19 19.63 -5.98 -3.45
N TYR A 20 19.12 -7.02 -2.79
CA TYR A 20 19.84 -7.68 -1.70
C TYR A 20 21.14 -8.31 -2.19
N TYR A 21 21.06 -9.10 -3.27
CA TYR A 21 22.22 -9.75 -3.87
C TYR A 21 23.25 -8.75 -4.37
N THR A 22 22.83 -7.74 -5.14
CA THR A 22 23.75 -6.74 -5.69
C THR A 22 24.43 -5.95 -4.58
N THR A 23 23.71 -5.61 -3.51
CA THR A 23 24.30 -4.85 -2.41
C THR A 23 25.33 -5.67 -1.65
N LEU A 24 25.03 -6.94 -1.31
CA LEU A 24 25.99 -7.76 -0.57
C LEU A 24 27.24 -8.09 -1.38
N PHE A 25 27.09 -8.57 -2.61
CA PHE A 25 28.21 -9.13 -3.37
C PHE A 25 28.91 -8.11 -4.27
N VAL A 26 28.20 -7.11 -4.79
CA VAL A 26 28.82 -6.11 -5.69
C VAL A 26 29.31 -4.91 -4.89
N LEU A 27 28.50 -4.40 -3.97
CA LEU A 27 28.87 -3.20 -3.20
C LEU A 27 29.69 -3.56 -1.96
N ILE A 28 29.16 -4.37 -1.05
CA ILE A 28 29.82 -4.62 0.24
C ILE A 28 31.08 -5.47 0.04
N ASP A 29 31.00 -6.58 -0.69
CA ASP A 29 32.20 -7.40 -0.94
C ASP A 29 33.25 -6.64 -1.76
N GLY A 30 32.81 -5.91 -2.79
CA GLY A 30 33.69 -5.17 -3.68
C GLY A 30 34.39 -3.97 -3.02
N TRP A 31 33.74 -3.26 -2.10
CA TRP A 31 34.30 -2.06 -1.45
C TRP A 31 34.88 -2.31 -0.06
N LEU A 32 34.14 -3.03 0.79
CA LEU A 32 34.52 -3.24 2.19
C LEU A 32 35.13 -4.63 2.42
N GLY A 33 34.83 -5.59 1.54
CA GLY A 33 35.21 -6.99 1.69
C GLY A 33 34.43 -7.69 2.80
N LEU A 34 33.73 -8.79 2.50
CA LEU A 34 33.01 -9.54 3.53
C LEU A 34 33.92 -10.19 4.57
N SER A 35 35.20 -10.35 4.25
CA SER A 35 36.23 -10.85 5.17
C SER A 35 36.66 -9.83 6.23
N THR A 36 36.27 -8.55 6.08
CA THR A 36 36.58 -7.51 7.05
C THR A 36 35.46 -7.35 8.08
N ALA A 37 35.80 -6.96 9.30
CA ALA A 37 34.81 -6.73 10.36
C ALA A 37 33.80 -5.63 9.99
N ALA A 38 34.27 -4.58 9.30
CA ALA A 38 33.41 -3.50 8.82
C ALA A 38 32.44 -3.99 7.72
N GLY A 39 32.93 -4.74 6.74
CA GLY A 39 32.09 -5.33 5.69
C GLY A 39 31.04 -6.26 6.27
N PHE A 40 31.44 -7.14 7.19
CA PHE A 40 30.52 -8.06 7.87
C PHE A 40 29.44 -7.34 8.68
N ALA A 41 29.81 -6.31 9.46
CA ALA A 41 28.84 -5.53 10.24
C ALA A 41 27.82 -4.80 9.34
N ASN A 42 28.28 -4.20 8.24
CA ASN A 42 27.39 -3.55 7.27
C ASN A 42 26.47 -4.55 6.57
N ALA A 43 27.00 -5.73 6.19
CA ALA A 43 26.20 -6.80 5.61
C ALA A 43 25.11 -7.29 6.58
N ALA A 44 25.44 -7.42 7.87
CA ALA A 44 24.48 -7.83 8.90
C ALA A 44 23.36 -6.79 9.08
N VAL A 45 23.69 -5.50 9.17
CA VAL A 45 22.70 -4.41 9.26
C VAL A 45 21.80 -4.38 8.03
N PHE A 46 22.39 -4.48 6.84
CA PHE A 46 21.63 -4.49 5.60
C PHE A 46 20.73 -5.73 5.48
N THR A 47 21.18 -6.89 5.95
CA THR A 47 20.35 -8.11 6.02
C THR A 47 19.19 -7.94 6.98
N ALA A 48 19.40 -7.34 8.14
CA ALA A 48 18.33 -7.03 9.08
C ALA A 48 17.28 -6.09 8.44
N LEU A 49 17.71 -5.05 7.73
CA LEU A 49 16.82 -4.16 6.98
C LEU A 49 16.05 -4.90 5.89
N ALA A 50 16.71 -5.78 5.12
CA ALA A 50 16.06 -6.57 4.09
C ALA A 50 14.96 -7.48 4.67
N VAL A 51 15.22 -8.10 5.83
CA VAL A 51 14.21 -8.89 6.56
C VAL A 51 13.01 -8.03 6.96
N VAL A 52 13.26 -6.84 7.53
CA VAL A 52 12.18 -5.90 7.89
C VAL A 52 11.32 -5.55 6.67
N VAL A 53 11.96 -5.23 5.54
CA VAL A 53 11.25 -4.92 4.28
C VAL A 53 10.36 -6.09 3.83
N VAL A 54 10.89 -7.31 3.80
CA VAL A 54 10.14 -8.50 3.38
C VAL A 54 8.96 -8.78 4.32
N VAL A 55 9.19 -8.65 5.63
CA VAL A 55 8.13 -8.87 6.64
C VAL A 55 7.04 -7.82 6.51
N THR A 56 7.38 -6.54 6.45
CA THR A 56 6.39 -5.46 6.30
C THR A 56 5.63 -5.58 4.99
N TYR A 57 6.31 -5.92 3.89
CA TYR A 57 5.67 -6.16 2.60
C TYR A 57 4.71 -7.35 2.67
N GLY A 58 5.13 -8.47 3.28
CA GLY A 58 4.27 -9.63 3.49
C GLY A 58 3.02 -9.28 4.29
N ILE A 59 3.17 -8.56 5.41
CA ILE A 59 2.04 -8.09 6.20
C ILE A 59 1.10 -7.24 5.34
N ALA A 60 1.62 -6.30 4.56
CA ALA A 60 0.80 -5.44 3.70
C ALA A 60 0.03 -6.23 2.61
N VAL A 61 0.64 -7.27 2.04
CA VAL A 61 0.01 -8.12 1.02
C VAL A 61 -1.08 -9.02 1.60
N PHE A 62 -0.88 -9.55 2.82
CA PHE A 62 -1.82 -10.49 3.43
C PHE A 62 -2.89 -9.82 4.31
N LYS A 63 -2.68 -8.59 4.75
CA LYS A 63 -3.61 -7.90 5.62
C LYS A 63 -4.74 -7.30 4.80
N ASP A 64 -5.93 -7.89 4.94
CA ASP A 64 -7.14 -7.38 4.29
C ASP A 64 -7.40 -5.91 4.65
N PRO A 65 -7.82 -5.08 3.66
CA PRO A 65 -8.32 -3.74 3.94
C PRO A 65 -9.58 -3.91 4.81
N GLY A 66 -9.61 -3.26 5.97
CA GLY A 66 -10.54 -3.58 7.06
C GLY A 66 -11.98 -3.88 6.61
N ARG A 67 -12.55 -4.95 7.14
CA ARG A 67 -13.91 -5.38 6.80
C ARG A 67 -14.93 -4.44 7.43
N VAL A 68 -15.98 -4.11 6.68
CA VAL A 68 -17.10 -3.34 7.23
C VAL A 68 -17.74 -4.10 8.41
N PRO A 69 -18.09 -3.42 9.52
CA PRO A 69 -18.80 -4.03 10.63
C PRO A 69 -20.11 -4.68 10.19
N TYR A 70 -20.53 -5.75 10.87
CA TYR A 70 -21.76 -6.48 10.52
C TYR A 70 -23.04 -5.63 10.66
N SER A 71 -22.97 -4.54 11.41
CA SER A 71 -24.05 -3.53 11.54
C SER A 71 -24.13 -2.57 10.35
N PHE A 72 -23.26 -2.72 9.34
CA PHE A 72 -23.36 -1.99 8.08
C PHE A 72 -24.57 -2.53 7.30
N SER A 73 -25.76 -2.02 7.65
CA SER A 73 -26.94 -2.13 6.81
C SER A 73 -26.78 -1.12 5.69
N PRO A 74 -26.80 -1.53 4.41
CA PRO A 74 -27.05 -0.59 3.32
C PRO A 74 -28.33 0.17 3.68
N ASP A 75 -28.31 1.50 3.58
CA ASP A 75 -29.54 2.28 3.65
C ASP A 75 -30.39 1.84 2.46
N ILE A 76 -31.38 0.97 2.73
CA ILE A 76 -32.40 0.61 1.76
C ILE A 76 -33.30 1.83 1.71
N GLU A 77 -33.01 2.77 0.81
CA GLU A 77 -33.95 3.83 0.44
C GLU A 77 -35.25 3.15 0.04
N HIS A 78 -36.22 3.16 0.95
CA HIS A 78 -37.54 2.63 0.68
C HIS A 78 -38.11 3.46 -0.49
N SER A 79 -38.57 2.75 -1.51
CA SER A 79 -39.13 3.26 -2.76
C SER A 79 -40.42 4.10 -2.60
N GLU A 80 -40.68 4.62 -1.41
CA GLU A 80 -41.87 5.39 -1.04
C GLU A 80 -41.55 6.83 -0.61
N SER A 81 -40.29 7.27 -0.74
CA SER A 81 -39.95 8.70 -0.68
C SER A 81 -39.62 9.21 -2.09
N PRO A 82 -40.39 10.17 -2.66
CA PRO A 82 -40.16 10.69 -3.99
C PRO A 82 -39.05 11.74 -4.00
N ILE A 83 -37.94 11.48 -3.30
CA ILE A 83 -36.73 12.27 -3.40
C ILE A 83 -35.83 11.54 -4.39
N HIS A 84 -36.22 11.63 -5.66
CA HIS A 84 -35.27 11.49 -6.74
C HIS A 84 -34.20 12.57 -6.53
N GLU A 85 -32.94 12.13 -6.41
CA GLU A 85 -31.77 12.99 -6.54
C GLU A 85 -32.01 14.04 -7.62
N ILE A 86 -32.07 15.31 -7.23
CA ILE A 86 -32.04 16.40 -8.18
C ILE A 86 -30.64 16.38 -8.79
N LYS A 87 -30.49 15.69 -9.93
CA LYS A 87 -29.37 15.77 -10.88
C LYS A 87 -29.31 17.19 -11.46
N ARG A 88 -28.97 18.19 -10.64
CA ARG A 88 -28.54 19.49 -11.16
C ARG A 88 -27.13 19.31 -11.69
N LYS A 89 -26.99 19.27 -13.02
CA LYS A 89 -25.70 19.38 -13.71
C LYS A 89 -25.08 20.73 -13.34
N VAL A 90 -24.29 20.76 -12.27
CA VAL A 90 -23.32 21.84 -12.07
C VAL A 90 -22.18 21.52 -13.02
N TRP A 91 -22.13 22.24 -14.14
CA TRP A 91 -21.00 22.21 -15.07
C TRP A 91 -19.80 22.88 -14.40
N ILE A 92 -19.12 22.17 -13.51
CA ILE A 92 -17.77 22.55 -13.09
C ILE A 92 -16.82 21.93 -14.12
N PRO A 93 -16.06 22.73 -14.88
CA PRO A 93 -15.06 22.20 -15.79
C PRO A 93 -14.02 21.42 -14.98
N VAL A 94 -13.90 20.13 -15.27
CA VAL A 94 -12.98 19.16 -14.65
C VAL A 94 -11.55 19.43 -15.13
N SER A 95 -11.04 20.63 -14.91
CA SER A 95 -9.68 21.01 -15.31
C SER A 95 -8.94 21.85 -14.28
N SER A 96 -9.53 22.18 -13.12
CA SER A 96 -8.81 22.88 -12.06
C SER A 96 -9.45 22.62 -10.69
N LEU A 97 -8.94 21.60 -10.00
CA LEU A 97 -8.57 21.58 -8.56
C LEU A 97 -8.65 20.14 -8.06
N HIS A 98 -7.50 19.63 -7.61
CA HIS A 98 -7.31 18.32 -7.01
C HIS A 98 -7.95 18.30 -5.61
N ILE A 99 -9.28 18.19 -5.55
CA ILE A 99 -10.00 18.07 -4.28
C ILE A 99 -10.07 16.58 -3.93
N PRO A 100 -9.40 16.12 -2.87
CA PRO A 100 -9.56 14.75 -2.40
C PRO A 100 -11.00 14.53 -1.92
N VAL A 101 -11.58 13.39 -2.31
CA VAL A 101 -12.95 12.96 -1.99
C VAL A 101 -13.25 12.96 -0.48
N ASN A 102 -12.22 12.99 0.36
CA ASN A 102 -12.32 13.08 1.82
C ASN A 102 -12.84 14.45 2.33
N PHE A 103 -12.74 15.53 1.54
CA PHE A 103 -13.17 16.86 2.00
C PHE A 103 -14.69 16.98 2.19
N TYR A 104 -15.49 16.20 1.45
CA TYR A 104 -16.94 16.21 1.63
C TYR A 104 -17.32 15.59 2.99
N ARG A 105 -16.66 14.51 3.41
CA ARG A 105 -16.99 13.78 4.65
C ARG A 105 -16.90 14.63 5.93
N ASP A 106 -15.94 15.54 6.01
CA ASP A 106 -15.70 16.33 7.22
C ASP A 106 -16.71 17.48 7.42
N SER A 107 -17.34 17.96 6.35
CA SER A 107 -18.29 19.07 6.43
C SER A 107 -19.67 18.67 6.96
N TYR A 108 -20.05 17.39 6.87
CA TYR A 108 -21.33 16.86 7.39
C TYR A 108 -21.27 16.46 8.87
N ALA A 109 -20.08 16.43 9.45
CA ALA A 109 -19.88 16.06 10.85
C ALA A 109 -19.91 17.27 11.82
N MET A 110 -20.10 18.49 11.30
CA MET A 110 -20.16 19.73 12.08
C MET A 110 -21.53 20.42 12.06
N LEU A 111 -22.58 19.76 11.57
CA LEU A 111 -23.99 20.16 11.73
C LEU A 111 -24.73 19.06 12.50
#